data_AF-A0AA37SAT2-F1
#
_entry.id   AF-A0AA37SAT2-F1
#
_cell.length_a   1.000
_cell.length_b   1.000
_cell.length_c   1.000
_cell.angle_alpha   90.00
_cell.angle_beta   90.00
_cell.angle_gamma   90.00
#
_symmetry.space_group_name_H-M   'P 1'
#
loop_
_entity.id
_entity.type
_entity.pdbx_description
1 polymer ?
#
loop_
_entity_poly.entity_id
_entity_poly.type
_entity_poly.pdbx_seq_one_letter_code
_entity_poly.pdbx_strand_id
1 'polypeptide(L)'
;MAIEVPWQQLSSDALEGLMEAYISREGTDYGEVECSLSEKKAQLLQQLKNGHVLIVFDEESESCNLLTKEQWRQLQSRSAEDEYFGY
;
A
#
# COMPACT_ATOMS: atom_id res chain seq x y z
N MET A 1 9.39 12.10 2.33
CA MET A 1 10.26 10.92 2.55
C MET A 1 9.36 9.76 2.92
N ALA A 2 9.63 8.58 2.38
CA ALA A 2 8.82 7.39 2.61
C ALA A 2 9.56 6.40 3.50
N ILE A 3 8.88 5.85 4.50
CA ILE A 3 9.47 4.95 5.51
C ILE A 3 8.65 3.67 5.57
N GLU A 4 9.29 2.49 5.59
CA GLU A 4 8.57 1.25 5.85
C GLU A 4 8.10 1.19 7.31
N VAL A 5 6.82 0.90 7.52
CA VAL A 5 6.22 0.80 8.84
C VAL A 5 5.59 -0.57 8.99
N PRO A 6 5.89 -1.32 10.06
CA PRO A 6 5.26 -2.61 10.28
C PRO A 6 3.77 -2.43 10.55
N TRP A 7 2.95 -3.29 9.93
CA TRP A 7 1.49 -3.23 10.04
C TRP A 7 0.96 -3.35 11.47
N GLN A 8 1.76 -3.89 12.39
CA GLN A 8 1.44 -4.00 13.82
C GLN A 8 1.49 -2.66 14.57
N GLN A 9 2.17 -1.66 14.01
CA GLN A 9 2.22 -0.31 14.59
C GLN A 9 1.02 0.55 14.16
N LEU A 10 0.25 0.11 13.18
CA LEU A 10 -0.95 0.82 12.74
C LEU A 10 -2.14 0.38 13.58
N SER A 11 -3.01 1.35 13.87
CA SER A 11 -4.34 1.07 14.40
C SER A 11 -5.15 0.24 13.41
N SER A 12 -6.02 -0.63 13.91
CA SER A 12 -6.89 -1.48 13.09
C SER A 12 -7.67 -0.67 12.04
N ASP A 13 -8.16 0.51 12.43
CA ASP A 13 -8.88 1.45 11.55
C ASP A 13 -8.01 1.94 10.37
N ALA A 14 -6.79 2.38 10.66
CA ALA A 14 -5.86 2.83 9.63
C ALA A 14 -5.47 1.67 8.69
N LEU A 15 -5.23 0.48 9.25
CA LEU A 15 -4.93 -0.71 8.47
C LEU A 15 -6.10 -1.10 7.56
N GLU A 16 -7.33 -1.08 8.06
CA GLU A 16 -8.52 -1.37 7.26
C GLU A 16 -8.74 -0.34 6.15
N GLY A 17 -8.63 0.95 6.46
CA GLY A 17 -8.75 2.02 5.47
C GLY A 17 -7.72 1.89 4.35
N LEU A 18 -6.49 1.48 4.68
CA LEU A 18 -5.45 1.20 3.69
C LEU A 18 -5.80 -0.01 2.82
N MET A 19 -6.23 -1.11 3.43
CA MET A 19 -6.64 -2.30 2.68
C MET A 19 -7.79 -1.97 1.73
N GLU A 20 -8.77 -1.20 2.19
CA GLU A 20 -9.91 -0.78 1.37
C GLU A 20 -9.48 0.14 0.23
N ALA A 21 -8.65 1.15 0.50
CA ALA A 21 -8.12 2.02 -0.53
C ALA A 21 -7.32 1.24 -1.58
N TYR A 22 -6.51 0.26 -1.16
CA TYR A 22 -5.74 -0.60 -2.05
C TYR A 22 -6.63 -1.50 -2.92
N ILE A 23 -7.61 -2.17 -2.30
CA ILE A 23 -8.57 -3.04 -3.01
C ILE A 23 -9.46 -2.22 -3.95
N SER A 24 -9.87 -1.01 -3.54
CA SER A 24 -10.68 -0.08 -4.33
C SER A 24 -9.93 0.41 -5.57
N ARG A 25 -8.62 0.63 -5.47
CA ARG A 25 -7.77 1.06 -6.59
C ARG A 25 -7.49 -0.05 -7.60
N GLU A 26 -7.29 -1.28 -7.15
CA GLU A 26 -7.18 -2.46 -8.03
C GLU A 26 -8.53 -2.88 -8.63
N GLY A 27 -9.63 -2.58 -7.94
CA GLY A 27 -10.99 -2.88 -8.37
C GLY A 27 -11.62 -1.70 -9.10
N THR A 28 -11.33 -1.51 -10.38
CA THR A 28 -12.22 -0.75 -11.27
C THR A 28 -13.49 -1.54 -11.57
N ASP A 29 -14.20 -2.01 -10.53
CA ASP A 29 -15.46 -2.74 -10.67
C ASP A 29 -16.05 -2.95 -9.27
N TYR A 30 -16.82 -1.98 -8.77
CA TYR A 30 -17.85 -2.30 -7.77
C TYR A 30 -19.02 -2.96 -8.51
N GLY A 31 -18.78 -4.14 -9.08
CA GLY A 31 -19.74 -4.93 -9.84
C GLY A 31 -19.71 -6.35 -9.31
N GLU A 32 -20.67 -6.68 -8.43
CA GLU A 32 -21.40 -7.95 -8.42
C GLU A 32 -20.63 -9.30 -8.50
N VAL A 33 -19.34 -9.37 -8.14
CA VAL A 33 -18.60 -10.63 -8.11
C VAL A 33 -18.18 -10.98 -6.69
N GLU A 34 -18.72 -12.11 -6.24
CA GLU A 34 -18.78 -12.75 -4.93
C GLU A 34 -17.41 -13.12 -4.29
N CYS A 35 -16.35 -12.33 -4.50
CA CYS A 35 -15.19 -12.34 -3.61
C CYS A 35 -15.43 -11.29 -2.53
N SER A 36 -15.77 -11.74 -1.32
CA SER A 36 -16.09 -10.82 -0.23
C SER A 36 -14.89 -9.89 0.03
N LEU A 37 -15.13 -8.60 0.24
CA LEU A 37 -14.09 -7.63 0.64
C LEU A 37 -13.22 -8.19 1.77
N SER A 38 -13.83 -8.94 2.70
CA SER A 38 -13.16 -9.69 3.76
C SER A 38 -12.15 -10.73 3.28
N GLU A 39 -12.40 -11.46 2.20
CA GLU A 39 -11.46 -12.44 1.64
C GLU A 39 -10.24 -11.75 1.04
N LYS A 40 -10.45 -10.65 0.31
CA LYS A 40 -9.34 -9.83 -0.20
C LYS A 40 -8.53 -9.22 0.94
N LYS A 41 -9.19 -8.69 1.99
CA LYS A 41 -8.53 -8.22 3.22
C LYS A 41 -7.71 -9.34 3.87
N ALA A 42 -8.27 -10.56 3.98
CA ALA A 42 -7.57 -11.71 4.54
C ALA A 42 -6.34 -12.11 3.70
N GLN A 43 -6.45 -12.12 2.37
CA GLN A 43 -5.31 -12.36 1.49
C GLN A 43 -4.23 -11.29 1.63
N LEU A 44 -4.61 -10.01 1.69
CA LEU A 44 -3.67 -8.91 1.89
C LEU A 44 -2.95 -9.03 3.23
N LEU A 45 -3.66 -9.41 4.28
CA LEU A 45 -3.09 -9.67 5.60
C LEU A 45 -2.08 -10.83 5.57
N GLN A 46 -2.35 -11.89 4.82
CA GLN A 46 -1.39 -12.98 4.62
C GLN A 46 -0.14 -12.49 3.87
N GLN A 47 -0.29 -11.64 2.85
CA GLN A 47 0.84 -11.06 2.13
C GLN A 47 1.69 -10.11 2.99
N LEU A 48 1.05 -9.34 3.86
CA LEU A 48 1.71 -8.51 4.88
C LEU A 48 2.50 -9.38 5.88
N LYS A 49 1.92 -10.49 6.34
CA LYS A 49 2.60 -11.45 7.22
C LYS A 49 3.78 -12.13 6.54
N ASN A 50 3.65 -12.45 5.25
CA ASN A 50 4.71 -13.07 4.46
C ASN A 50 5.80 -12.07 4.01
N GLY A 51 5.60 -10.76 4.20
CA GLY A 51 6.53 -9.73 3.76
C GLY A 51 6.59 -9.55 2.23
N HIS A 52 5.51 -9.93 1.53
CA HIS A 52 5.32 -9.61 0.10
C HIS A 52 4.79 -8.20 -0.10
N VAL A 53 3.93 -7.75 0.82
CA VAL A 53 3.40 -6.39 0.88
C VAL A 53 3.95 -5.71 2.12
N LEU A 54 4.28 -4.44 1.98
CA LEU A 54 4.85 -3.57 2.99
C LEU A 54 3.93 -2.36 3.13
N ILE A 55 3.84 -1.82 4.33
CA ILE A 55 3.18 -0.54 4.55
C ILE A 55 4.25 0.52 4.58
N VAL A 56 4.02 1.59 3.83
CA VAL A 56 4.94 2.69 3.67
C VAL A 56 4.24 3.95 4.13
N PHE A 57 4.81 4.61 5.12
CA PHE A 57 4.35 5.91 5.57
C PHE A 57 5.07 6.99 4.78
N ASP A 58 4.30 7.84 4.10
CA ASP A 58 4.81 9.02 3.45
C ASP A 58 4.69 10.21 4.40
N GLU A 59 5.84 10.77 4.80
CA GLU A 59 5.90 11.92 5.72
C GLU A 59 5.43 13.22 5.08
N GLU A 60 5.44 13.33 3.75
CA GLU A 60 5.08 14.56 3.04
C GLU A 60 3.57 14.74 2.96
N SER A 61 2.86 13.66 2.61
CA SER A 61 1.40 13.61 2.58
C SER A 61 0.80 13.13 3.91
N GLU A 62 1.64 12.86 4.92
CA GLU A 62 1.26 12.28 6.23
C GLU A 62 0.32 11.07 6.08
N SER A 63 0.57 10.25 5.07
CA SER A 63 -0.37 9.22 4.62
C SER A 63 0.32 7.87 4.49
N CYS A 64 -0.36 6.83 4.95
CA CYS A 64 0.11 5.46 4.76
C CYS A 64 -0.28 4.96 3.35
N ASN A 65 0.55 4.09 2.78
CA ASN A 65 0.29 3.41 1.52
C ASN A 65 0.71 1.95 1.61
N LEU A 66 0.04 1.09 0.86
CA LEU A 66 0.39 -0.33 0.71
C LEU A 66 1.14 -0.53 -0.59
N LEU A 67 2.34 -1.09 -0.50
CA LEU A 67 3.21 -1.33 -1.65
C LEU A 67 3.76 -2.74 -1.60
N THR A 68 3.86 -3.41 -2.75
CA THR A 68 4.57 -4.68 -2.81
C THR A 68 6.07 -4.45 -2.65
N LYS A 69 6.80 -5.49 -2.25
CA LYS A 69 8.27 -5.47 -2.15
C LYS A 69 8.94 -4.94 -3.42
N GLU A 70 8.34 -5.22 -4.57
CA GLU A 70 8.83 -4.81 -5.88
C GLU A 70 8.56 -3.32 -6.14
N GLN A 71 7.35 -2.84 -5.84
CA GLN A 71 7.00 -1.42 -5.92
C GLN A 71 7.85 -0.58 -4.97
N TRP A 72 8.10 -1.06 -3.76
CA TRP A 72 8.96 -0.39 -2.78
C TRP A 72 10.39 -0.22 -3.30
N ARG A 73 10.98 -1.27 -3.88
CA ARG A 73 12.31 -1.18 -4.52
C ARG A 73 12.34 -0.17 -5.67
N GLN A 74 11.29 -0.13 -6.49
CA GLN A 74 11.19 0.83 -7.59
C GLN A 74 11.11 2.27 -7.06
N LEU A 75 10.33 2.52 -6.01
CA LEU A 75 10.24 3.85 -5.38
C LEU A 75 11.58 4.31 -4.80
N GLN A 76 12.31 3.43 -4.11
CA GLN A 76 13.65 3.76 -3.62
C GLN A 76 14.65 4.03 -4.75
N SER A 77 14.41 3.48 -5.94
CA SER A 77 15.21 3.75 -7.13
C SER A 77 14.80 5.05 -7.84
N ARG A 78 13.52 5.43 -7.78
CA ARG A 78 12.93 6.56 -8.51
C ARG A 78 13.13 7.91 -7.82
N SER A 79 13.44 7.92 -6.51
CA SER A 79 13.81 9.15 -5.79
C SER A 79 15.10 9.80 -6.28
N ALA A 80 15.83 9.22 -7.24
CA ALA A 80 17.00 9.85 -7.85
C ALA A 80 16.69 10.67 -9.13
N GLU A 81 15.47 10.62 -9.67
CA GLU A 81 15.21 11.12 -11.05
C GLU A 81 14.17 12.27 -11.14
N ASP A 82 13.49 12.65 -10.06
CA ASP A 82 12.44 13.70 -10.11
C ASP A 82 12.97 15.14 -10.03
N GLU A 83 14.28 15.35 -9.83
CA GLU A 83 14.91 16.69 -9.88
C GLU A 83 15.64 16.93 -11.22
N TYR A 84 14.95 16.68 -12.34
CA TYR A 84 15.39 17.12 -13.67
C TYR A 84 14.20 17.70 -14.47
N PHE A 85 13.62 18.79 -13.98
CA PHE A 85 12.89 19.72 -14.84
C PHE A 85 13.67 21.03 -14.93
N GLY A 86 14.73 21.00 -15.74
CA GLY A 86 15.42 22.19 -16.21
C GLY A 86 15.36 22.24 -17.72
N TYR A 87 14.40 23.01 -18.27
CA TYR A 87 14.60 23.93 -19.40
C TYR A 87 13.36 24.81 -19.61
#